data_AF-Q8TVS3-F1
#
_entry.id   AF-Q8TVS3-F1
#
_cell.length_a   1.000
_cell.length_b   1.000
_cell.length_c   1.000
_cell.angle_alpha   90.00
_cell.angle_beta   90.00
_cell.angle_gamma   90.00
#
_symmetry.space_group_name_H-M   'P 1'
#
loop_
_entity.id
_entity.type
_entity.pdbx_description
1 polymer ?
#
loop_
_entity_poly.entity_id
_entity_poly.type
_entity_poly.pdbx_seq_one_letter_code
_entity_poly.pdbx_strand_id
1 'polypeptide(L)'
;MGADLRPAELAEEYLYKPGRLDRNRREDAERRFERLLNDFKAKRIQLKPSDDGLLELAFFTALVSLNVSNSQLRRLYAEITNVRNETRRAREGKGSWEDVVAALGKARVVLAYTKGRQGKEFEGLYEVLDEALRKATKIVEDSEDDDVRRRAIEALHFLAEGIVAFHRFLGGRS
;
A
#
# COMPACT_ATOMS: atom_id res chain seq x y z
N MET A 1 -6.53 -8.80 -21.70
CA MET A 1 -6.61 -10.14 -21.08
C MET A 1 -5.59 -10.17 -19.95
N GLY A 2 -5.96 -9.64 -18.78
CA GLY A 2 -5.14 -9.81 -17.57
C GLY A 2 -5.47 -11.18 -17.02
N ALA A 3 -4.48 -12.07 -16.93
CA ALA A 3 -4.70 -13.37 -16.34
C ALA A 3 -5.06 -13.17 -14.87
N ASP A 4 -6.16 -13.81 -14.47
CA ASP A 4 -6.77 -13.88 -13.15
C ASP A 4 -5.87 -14.67 -12.18
N LEU A 5 -4.58 -14.33 -12.14
CA LEU A 5 -3.57 -15.08 -11.40
C LEU A 5 -3.72 -14.77 -9.92
N ARG A 6 -4.09 -15.81 -9.18
CA ARG A 6 -4.21 -15.76 -7.72
C ARG A 6 -2.81 -15.47 -7.13
N PRO A 7 -2.71 -14.79 -5.98
CA PRO A 7 -1.40 -14.41 -5.43
C PRO A 7 -0.40 -15.56 -5.21
N ALA A 8 -0.89 -16.80 -5.04
CA ALA A 8 -0.05 -17.99 -4.97
C ALA A 8 0.61 -18.32 -6.32
N GLU A 9 -0.12 -18.19 -7.43
CA GLU A 9 0.37 -18.45 -8.79
C GLU A 9 1.40 -17.40 -9.20
N LEU A 10 1.16 -16.13 -8.85
CA LEU A 10 2.15 -15.06 -9.01
C LEU A 10 3.41 -15.33 -8.19
N ALA A 11 3.29 -15.84 -6.96
CA ALA A 11 4.46 -16.16 -6.17
C ALA A 11 5.28 -17.32 -6.77
N GLU A 12 4.66 -18.34 -7.35
CA GLU A 12 5.36 -19.41 -8.08
C GLU A 12 6.04 -18.90 -9.36
N GLU A 13 5.40 -17.96 -10.06
CA GLU A 13 5.94 -17.29 -11.26
C GLU A 13 7.23 -16.53 -10.92
N TYR A 14 7.23 -15.76 -9.83
CA TYR A 14 8.32 -14.82 -9.52
C TYR A 14 9.36 -15.35 -8.52
N LEU A 15 9.00 -16.24 -7.59
CA LEU A 15 9.95 -16.79 -6.63
C LEU A 15 10.43 -18.17 -7.08
N TYR A 16 11.76 -18.37 -7.13
CA TYR A 16 12.33 -19.71 -7.26
C TYR A 16 12.66 -20.34 -5.89
N LYS A 17 12.78 -19.51 -4.85
CA LYS A 17 12.80 -19.85 -3.41
C LYS A 17 12.18 -18.68 -2.63
N PRO A 18 11.63 -18.91 -1.42
CA PRO A 18 11.17 -17.82 -0.56
C PRO A 18 12.24 -16.73 -0.39
N GLY A 19 11.85 -15.47 -0.60
CA GLY A 19 12.71 -14.30 -0.50
C GLY A 19 13.76 -14.17 -1.60
N ARG A 20 13.73 -15.00 -2.66
CA ARG A 20 14.74 -14.97 -3.73
C ARG A 20 14.10 -14.90 -5.11
N LEU A 21 14.39 -13.79 -5.78
CA LEU A 21 14.18 -13.56 -7.20
C LEU A 21 15.50 -13.83 -7.94
N ASP A 22 15.45 -14.55 -9.07
CA ASP A 22 16.57 -14.50 -10.00
C ASP A 22 16.55 -13.15 -10.74
N ARG A 23 17.65 -12.82 -11.42
CA ARG A 23 17.79 -11.52 -12.08
C ARG A 23 16.68 -11.24 -13.10
N ASN A 24 16.31 -12.23 -13.90
CA ASN A 24 15.32 -12.04 -14.97
C ASN A 24 13.92 -11.84 -14.38
N ARG A 25 13.56 -12.62 -13.35
CA ARG A 25 12.28 -12.47 -12.63
C ARG A 25 12.21 -11.15 -11.87
N ARG A 26 13.33 -10.67 -11.34
CA ARG A 26 13.40 -9.36 -10.67
C ARG A 26 13.14 -8.22 -11.65
N GLU A 27 13.84 -8.20 -12.78
CA GLU A 27 13.65 -7.17 -13.81
C GLU A 27 12.20 -7.18 -14.34
N ASP A 28 11.59 -8.36 -14.46
CA ASP A 28 10.19 -8.46 -14.87
C ASP A 28 9.20 -7.96 -13.79
N ALA A 29 9.43 -8.32 -12.53
CA ALA A 29 8.66 -7.83 -11.40
C ALA A 29 8.74 -6.30 -11.27
N GLU A 30 9.92 -5.71 -11.47
CA GLU A 30 10.14 -4.26 -11.46
C GLU A 30 9.36 -3.58 -12.60
N ARG A 31 9.40 -4.11 -13.83
CA ARG A 31 8.59 -3.59 -14.96
C ARG A 31 7.09 -3.66 -14.69
N ARG A 32 6.63 -4.76 -14.10
CA ARG A 32 5.20 -4.98 -13.79
C ARG A 32 4.75 -4.05 -12.67
N PHE A 33 5.58 -3.87 -11.64
CA PHE A 33 5.39 -2.86 -10.59
C PHE A 33 5.28 -1.44 -11.16
N GLU A 34 6.22 -1.02 -12.01
CA GLU A 34 6.21 0.34 -12.60
C GLU A 34 4.95 0.60 -13.40
N ARG A 35 4.50 -0.37 -14.20
CA ARG A 35 3.23 -0.28 -14.94
C ARG A 35 2.04 -0.08 -14.01
N LEU A 36 1.92 -0.91 -12.96
CA LEU A 36 0.82 -0.81 -11.99
C LEU A 36 0.86 0.51 -11.22
N LEU A 37 2.04 0.98 -10.81
CA LEU A 37 2.21 2.27 -10.15
C LEU A 37 1.78 3.43 -11.07
N ASN A 38 2.14 3.37 -12.35
CA ASN A 38 1.72 4.37 -13.34
C ASN A 38 0.20 4.35 -13.56
N ASP A 39 -0.40 3.16 -13.65
CA ASP A 39 -1.86 3.03 -13.76
C ASP A 39 -2.58 3.53 -12.51
N PHE A 40 -2.01 3.33 -11.31
CA PHE A 40 -2.52 3.87 -10.06
C PHE A 40 -2.40 5.40 -9.99
N LYS A 41 -1.24 5.97 -10.35
CA LYS A 41 -1.04 7.43 -10.48
C LYS A 41 -2.03 8.03 -11.48
N ALA A 42 -2.24 7.37 -12.63
CA ALA A 42 -3.18 7.76 -13.67
C ALA A 42 -4.66 7.48 -13.36
N LYS A 43 -4.99 6.96 -12.16
CA LYS A 43 -6.36 6.62 -11.71
C LYS A 43 -7.07 5.54 -12.55
N ARG A 44 -6.30 4.72 -13.27
CA ARG A 44 -6.82 3.49 -13.92
C ARG A 44 -7.02 2.38 -12.90
N ILE A 45 -6.18 2.34 -11.87
CA ILE A 45 -6.43 1.61 -10.62
C ILE A 45 -6.99 2.62 -9.62
N GLN A 46 -8.16 2.31 -9.06
CA GLN A 46 -8.84 3.14 -8.08
C GLN A 46 -8.50 2.72 -6.67
N LEU A 47 -8.47 3.69 -5.76
CA LEU A 47 -8.36 3.42 -4.33
C LEU A 47 -9.71 2.93 -3.79
N LYS A 48 -10.08 1.71 -4.16
CA LYS A 48 -11.32 1.02 -3.77
C LYS A 48 -11.00 -0.44 -3.45
N PRO A 49 -11.59 -1.06 -2.41
CA PRO A 49 -11.21 -2.41 -2.03
C PRO A 49 -11.58 -3.47 -3.08
N SER A 50 -12.57 -3.20 -3.93
CA SER A 50 -13.03 -4.09 -5.00
C SER A 50 -12.24 -3.96 -6.30
N ASP A 51 -11.18 -3.16 -6.34
CA ASP A 51 -10.35 -3.00 -7.53
C ASP A 51 -9.23 -4.05 -7.52
N ASP A 52 -9.32 -5.03 -8.41
CA ASP A 52 -8.32 -6.11 -8.50
C ASP A 52 -6.90 -5.58 -8.77
N GLY A 53 -6.80 -4.44 -9.46
CA GLY A 53 -5.52 -3.77 -9.68
C GLY A 53 -4.86 -3.28 -8.40
N LEU A 54 -5.65 -3.00 -7.34
CA LEU A 54 -5.12 -2.60 -6.05
C LEU A 54 -4.44 -3.78 -5.33
N LEU A 55 -4.99 -4.99 -5.48
CA LEU A 55 -4.40 -6.21 -4.93
C LEU A 55 -3.12 -6.60 -5.69
N GLU A 56 -3.14 -6.52 -7.03
CA GLU A 56 -1.94 -6.77 -7.85
C GLU A 56 -0.84 -5.74 -7.50
N LEU A 57 -1.20 -4.46 -7.35
CA LEU A 57 -0.28 -3.42 -6.88
C LEU A 57 0.30 -3.76 -5.50
N ALA A 58 -0.53 -4.21 -4.55
CA ALA A 58 -0.07 -4.62 -3.22
C ALA A 58 0.99 -5.74 -3.31
N PHE A 59 0.72 -6.75 -4.14
CA PHE A 59 1.62 -7.89 -4.36
C PHE A 59 2.97 -7.44 -4.93
N PHE A 60 2.97 -6.70 -6.04
CA PHE A 60 4.23 -6.28 -6.67
C PHE A 60 4.99 -5.26 -5.82
N THR A 61 4.29 -4.42 -5.06
CA THR A 61 4.92 -3.55 -4.07
C THR A 61 5.67 -4.35 -3.00
N ALA A 62 5.04 -5.40 -2.47
CA ALA A 62 5.69 -6.29 -1.51
C ALA A 62 6.90 -7.01 -2.11
N LEU A 63 6.78 -7.47 -3.36
CA LEU A 63 7.82 -8.19 -4.08
C LEU A 63 9.07 -7.33 -4.35
N VAL A 64 8.90 -6.08 -4.80
CA VAL A 64 10.05 -5.17 -5.01
C VAL A 64 10.62 -4.63 -3.69
N SER A 65 9.90 -4.81 -2.59
CA SER A 65 10.26 -4.30 -1.25
C SER A 65 10.74 -5.40 -0.29
N LEU A 66 11.12 -6.59 -0.79
CA LEU A 66 11.53 -7.74 0.05
C LEU A 66 12.68 -7.44 1.04
N ASN A 67 13.52 -6.45 0.73
CA ASN A 67 14.63 -6.05 1.59
C ASN A 67 14.22 -5.11 2.74
N VAL A 68 13.00 -4.57 2.71
CA VAL A 68 12.47 -3.71 3.78
C VAL A 68 12.24 -4.58 5.02
N SER A 69 12.64 -4.08 6.20
CA SER A 69 12.47 -4.88 7.41
C SER A 69 11.00 -4.98 7.82
N ASN A 70 10.60 -6.15 8.33
CA ASN A 70 9.26 -6.36 8.88
C ASN A 70 8.90 -5.37 9.98
N SER A 71 9.86 -4.93 10.79
CA SER A 71 9.62 -3.93 11.85
C SER A 71 9.16 -2.57 11.30
N GLN A 72 9.73 -2.14 10.17
CA GLN A 72 9.38 -0.87 9.52
C GLN A 72 8.02 -0.97 8.83
N LEU A 73 7.78 -2.07 8.10
CA LEU A 73 6.48 -2.34 7.48
C LEU A 73 5.36 -2.34 8.52
N ARG A 74 5.56 -3.01 9.66
CA ARG A 74 4.59 -3.01 10.77
C ARG A 74 4.36 -1.61 11.34
N ARG A 75 5.41 -0.79 11.47
CA ARG A 75 5.27 0.59 11.95
C ARG A 75 4.40 1.43 11.01
N LEU A 76 4.61 1.33 9.70
CA LEU A 76 3.81 2.05 8.71
C LEU A 76 2.37 1.55 8.70
N TYR A 77 2.19 0.24 8.75
CA TYR A 77 0.87 -0.38 8.85
C TYR A 77 0.11 0.06 10.11
N ALA A 78 0.80 0.21 11.24
CA ALA A 78 0.19 0.71 12.48
C ALA A 78 -0.30 2.16 12.33
N GLU A 79 0.43 3.03 11.64
CA GLU A 79 -0.02 4.40 11.37
C GLU A 79 -1.27 4.41 10.46
N ILE A 80 -1.32 3.56 9.43
CA ILE A 80 -2.50 3.44 8.55
C ILE A 80 -3.69 2.82 9.31
N THR A 81 -3.43 1.87 10.21
CA THR A 81 -4.44 1.32 11.12
C THR A 81 -4.99 2.42 12.04
N ASN A 82 -4.14 3.33 12.51
CA ASN A 82 -4.57 4.47 13.30
C ASN A 82 -5.51 5.40 12.50
N VAL A 83 -5.19 5.68 11.24
CA VAL A 83 -6.10 6.45 10.35
C VAL A 83 -7.48 5.78 10.24
N ARG A 84 -7.52 4.46 10.07
CA ARG A 84 -8.79 3.71 10.04
C ARG A 84 -9.54 3.80 11.36
N ASN A 85 -8.84 3.76 12.49
CA ASN A 85 -9.44 3.91 13.82
C ASN A 85 -10.04 5.30 14.02
N GLU A 86 -9.34 6.37 13.63
CA GLU A 86 -9.89 7.73 13.69
C GLU A 86 -11.09 7.89 12.76
N THR A 87 -11.05 7.25 11.58
CA THR A 87 -12.21 7.23 10.65
C THR A 87 -13.43 6.59 11.29
N ARG A 88 -13.25 5.47 12.01
CA ARG A 88 -14.34 4.84 12.76
C ARG A 88 -14.87 5.78 13.85
N ARG A 89 -13.99 6.45 14.59
CA ARG A 89 -14.39 7.39 15.66
C ARG A 89 -15.17 8.58 15.11
N ALA A 90 -14.73 9.16 13.99
CA ALA A 90 -15.44 10.26 13.33
C ALA A 90 -16.88 9.86 12.96
N ARG A 91 -17.07 8.67 12.38
CA ARG A 91 -18.42 8.15 12.05
C ARG A 91 -19.30 7.85 13.26
N GLU A 92 -18.69 7.51 14.39
CA GLU A 92 -19.40 7.27 15.64
C GLU A 92 -19.67 8.56 16.44
N GLY A 93 -19.28 9.74 15.92
CA GLY A 93 -19.39 11.01 16.63
C GLY A 93 -18.42 11.16 17.82
N LYS A 94 -17.36 10.35 17.87
CA LYS A 94 -16.33 10.31 18.94
C LYS A 94 -14.99 10.95 18.54
N GLY A 95 -15.02 11.73 17.46
CA GLY A 95 -13.89 12.42 16.83
C GLY A 95 -14.38 13.21 15.63
N SER A 96 -13.49 13.82 14.88
CA SER A 96 -13.83 14.60 13.69
C SER A 96 -13.10 14.12 12.44
N TRP A 97 -13.56 14.58 11.27
CA TRP A 97 -12.83 14.32 10.02
C TRP A 97 -11.51 15.09 9.95
N GLU A 98 -11.36 16.21 10.66
CA GLU A 98 -10.06 16.87 10.82
C GLU A 98 -9.05 15.97 11.56
N ASP A 99 -9.49 15.18 12.55
CA ASP A 99 -8.62 14.20 13.22
C ASP A 99 -8.12 13.13 12.25
N VAL A 100 -8.98 12.69 11.31
CA VAL A 100 -8.61 11.74 10.25
C VAL A 100 -7.56 12.34 9.32
N VAL A 101 -7.75 13.60 8.90
CA VAL A 101 -6.78 14.33 8.07
C VAL A 101 -5.44 14.49 8.80
N ALA A 102 -5.46 14.83 10.09
CA ALA A 102 -4.25 14.91 10.91
C ALA A 102 -3.52 13.56 11.01
N ALA A 103 -4.26 12.46 11.19
CA ALA A 103 -3.70 11.12 11.22
C ALA A 103 -3.06 10.74 9.86
N LEU A 104 -3.70 11.08 8.74
CA LEU A 104 -3.14 10.89 7.39
C LEU A 104 -1.84 11.69 7.22
N GLY A 105 -1.82 12.94 7.66
CA GLY A 105 -0.61 13.78 7.67
C GLY A 105 0.53 13.15 8.46
N LYS A 106 0.24 12.65 9.67
CA LYS A 106 1.22 11.95 10.50
C LYS A 106 1.76 10.69 9.82
N ALA A 107 0.91 9.88 9.21
CA ALA A 107 1.32 8.68 8.47
C ALA A 107 2.30 9.04 7.32
N ARG A 108 2.03 10.12 6.58
CA ARG A 108 2.93 10.62 5.52
C ARG A 108 4.28 11.10 6.06
N VAL A 109 4.30 11.77 7.21
CA VAL A 109 5.55 12.19 7.88
C VAL A 109 6.39 10.98 8.29
N VAL A 110 5.77 9.95 8.88
CA VAL A 110 6.48 8.71 9.26
C VAL A 110 7.02 8.00 8.02
N LEU A 111 6.25 7.97 6.93
CA LEU A 111 6.67 7.39 5.66
C LEU A 111 7.89 8.12 5.08
N ALA A 112 7.86 9.45 5.00
CA ALA A 112 8.96 10.27 4.49
C ALA A 112 10.23 10.13 5.35
N TYR A 113 10.09 10.12 6.69
CA TYR A 113 11.20 9.88 7.60
C TYR A 113 11.84 8.50 7.37
N THR A 114 11.02 7.46 7.19
CA THR A 114 11.50 6.10 6.94
C THR A 114 12.24 6.02 5.61
N LYS A 115 11.71 6.66 4.56
CA LYS A 115 12.36 6.77 3.25
C LYS A 115 13.75 7.41 3.34
N GLY A 116 13.87 8.53 4.06
CA GLY A 116 15.16 9.20 4.27
C GLY A 116 16.22 8.33 4.95
N ARG A 117 15.80 7.39 5.80
CA ARG A 117 16.70 6.46 6.51
C ARG A 117 17.07 5.21 5.71
N GLN A 118 16.23 4.76 4.78
CA GLN A 118 16.40 3.47 4.08
C GLN A 118 16.93 3.60 2.65
N GLY A 119 16.89 4.79 2.06
CA GLY A 119 17.44 4.99 0.72
C GLY A 119 16.68 4.20 -0.34
N LYS A 120 17.39 3.61 -1.30
CA LYS A 120 16.79 3.04 -2.54
C LYS A 120 15.90 1.82 -2.30
N GLU A 121 16.18 1.00 -1.29
CA GLU A 121 15.41 -0.24 -1.02
C GLU A 121 13.95 0.03 -0.63
N PHE A 122 13.63 1.26 -0.23
CA PHE A 122 12.32 1.68 0.22
C PHE A 122 11.57 2.52 -0.84
N GLU A 123 12.16 2.77 -2.02
CA GLU A 123 11.56 3.63 -3.05
C GLU A 123 10.19 3.12 -3.52
N GLY A 124 10.08 1.86 -3.95
CA GLY A 124 8.82 1.34 -4.48
C GLY A 124 7.68 1.38 -3.45
N LEU A 125 7.96 0.99 -2.21
CA LEU A 125 7.01 1.08 -1.11
C LEU A 125 6.61 2.53 -0.81
N TYR A 126 7.58 3.44 -0.80
CA TYR A 126 7.34 4.87 -0.57
C TYR A 126 6.41 5.47 -1.63
N GLU A 127 6.69 5.23 -2.92
CA GLU A 127 5.90 5.81 -4.01
C GLU A 127 4.45 5.35 -3.96
N VAL A 128 4.19 4.07 -3.69
CA VAL A 128 2.84 3.52 -3.60
C VAL A 128 2.10 4.07 -2.39
N LEU A 129 2.72 4.06 -1.21
CA LEU A 129 2.06 4.51 0.00
C LEU A 129 1.87 6.03 0.03
N ASP A 130 2.82 6.85 -0.46
CA ASP A 130 2.62 8.31 -0.52
C ASP A 130 1.51 8.67 -1.51
N GLU A 131 1.45 8.01 -2.68
CA GLU A 131 0.36 8.24 -3.63
C GLU A 131 -0.99 7.82 -3.05
N ALA A 132 -1.08 6.66 -2.40
CA ALA A 132 -2.32 6.19 -1.76
C ALA A 132 -2.76 7.13 -0.63
N LEU A 133 -1.83 7.60 0.21
CA LEU A 133 -2.11 8.56 1.27
C LEU A 133 -2.57 9.90 0.71
N ARG A 134 -1.95 10.43 -0.35
CA ARG A 134 -2.40 11.68 -1.02
C ARG A 134 -3.80 11.55 -1.59
N LYS A 135 -4.09 10.45 -2.30
CA LYS A 135 -5.44 10.19 -2.83
C LYS A 135 -6.46 10.10 -1.70
N ALA A 136 -6.15 9.39 -0.62
CA ALA A 136 -7.01 9.29 0.56
C ALA A 136 -7.26 10.65 1.22
N THR A 137 -6.21 11.44 1.48
CA THR A 137 -6.34 12.81 2.01
C THR A 137 -7.25 13.65 1.14
N LYS A 138 -7.01 13.67 -0.17
CA LYS A 138 -7.83 14.43 -1.11
C LYS A 138 -9.30 14.01 -1.07
N ILE A 139 -9.59 12.70 -1.04
CA ILE A 139 -10.98 12.22 -0.97
C ILE A 139 -11.64 12.61 0.36
N VAL A 140 -10.91 12.54 1.47
CA VAL A 140 -11.42 12.94 2.79
C VAL A 140 -11.72 14.44 2.84
N GLU A 141 -10.85 15.28 2.30
CA GLU A 141 -11.02 16.74 2.28
C GLU A 141 -12.09 17.20 1.29
N ASP A 142 -12.15 16.62 0.09
CA ASP A 142 -13.01 17.11 -1.00
C ASP A 142 -14.45 16.57 -0.95
N SER A 143 -14.70 15.45 -0.28
CA SER A 143 -16.02 14.81 -0.25
C SER A 143 -16.79 15.24 0.99
N GLU A 144 -18.09 15.49 0.89
CA GLU A 144 -19.00 15.65 2.06
C GLU A 144 -19.68 14.32 2.47
N ASP A 145 -19.51 13.27 1.67
CA ASP A 145 -20.13 11.96 1.90
C ASP A 145 -19.23 11.09 2.79
N ASP A 146 -19.65 10.88 4.03
CA ASP A 146 -18.96 10.07 5.03
C ASP A 146 -18.67 8.64 4.58
N ASP A 147 -19.53 8.04 3.75
CA ASP A 147 -19.32 6.70 3.21
C ASP A 147 -18.26 6.69 2.11
N VAL A 148 -18.17 7.73 1.29
CA VAL A 148 -17.09 7.90 0.31
C VAL A 148 -15.75 8.08 1.04
N ARG A 149 -15.70 8.96 2.04
CA ARG A 149 -14.50 9.17 2.88
C ARG A 149 -14.06 7.86 3.53
N ARG A 150 -14.98 7.12 4.16
CA ARG A 150 -14.71 5.82 4.78
C ARG A 150 -14.14 4.81 3.79
N ARG A 151 -14.78 4.63 2.63
CA ARG A 151 -14.35 3.63 1.63
C ARG A 151 -12.94 3.89 1.12
N ALA A 152 -12.54 5.15 0.99
CA ALA A 152 -11.17 5.51 0.63
C ALA A 152 -10.15 5.08 1.70
N ILE A 153 -10.48 5.28 2.98
CA ILE A 153 -9.61 4.85 4.08
C ILE A 153 -9.56 3.31 4.19
N GLU A 154 -10.69 2.63 3.97
CA GLU A 154 -10.72 1.17 3.94
C GLU A 154 -9.88 0.61 2.80
N ALA A 155 -9.91 1.23 1.62
CA ALA A 155 -9.05 0.85 0.51
C ALA A 155 -7.56 1.09 0.78
N LEU A 156 -7.21 2.21 1.42
CA LEU A 156 -5.85 2.49 1.87
C LEU A 156 -5.38 1.42 2.88
N HIS A 157 -6.23 1.08 3.84
CA HIS A 157 -5.95 0.02 4.81
C HIS A 157 -5.77 -1.33 4.13
N PHE A 158 -6.67 -1.68 3.20
CA PHE A 158 -6.61 -2.92 2.43
C PHE A 158 -5.31 -3.04 1.63
N LEU A 159 -4.89 -1.99 0.93
CA LEU A 159 -3.61 -1.93 0.23
C LEU A 159 -2.44 -2.19 1.19
N ALA A 160 -2.40 -1.48 2.32
CA ALA A 160 -1.32 -1.61 3.30
C ALA A 160 -1.27 -3.01 3.94
N GLU A 161 -2.44 -3.57 4.28
CA GLU A 161 -2.58 -4.92 4.80
C GLU A 161 -2.11 -5.97 3.78
N GLY A 162 -2.51 -5.82 2.52
CA GLY A 162 -2.06 -6.66 1.41
C GLY A 162 -0.54 -6.64 1.24
N ILE A 163 0.08 -5.45 1.26
CA ILE A 163 1.55 -5.32 1.19
C ILE A 163 2.21 -6.09 2.33
N VAL A 164 1.75 -5.93 3.57
CA VAL A 164 2.32 -6.63 4.74
C VAL A 164 2.13 -8.14 4.63
N ALA A 165 0.93 -8.59 4.24
CA ALA A 165 0.60 -9.99 4.08
C ALA A 165 1.47 -10.65 3.01
N PHE A 166 1.57 -10.04 1.83
CA PHE A 166 2.41 -10.54 0.75
C PHE A 166 3.90 -10.47 1.09
N HIS A 167 4.37 -9.40 1.73
CA HIS A 167 5.77 -9.31 2.14
C HIS A 167 6.15 -10.48 3.06
N ARG A 168 5.27 -10.82 4.01
CA ARG A 168 5.48 -11.98 4.89
C ARG A 168 5.41 -13.30 4.12
N PHE A 169 4.42 -13.46 3.24
CA PHE A 169 4.23 -14.66 2.43
C PHE A 169 5.43 -14.93 1.51
N LEU A 170 5.96 -13.88 0.88
CA LEU A 170 7.09 -13.95 -0.04
C LEU A 170 8.45 -14.14 0.69
N GLY A 171 8.48 -14.18 2.02
CA GLY A 171 9.71 -14.38 2.81
C GLY A 171 10.56 -13.13 2.96
N GLY A 172 9.92 -11.95 3.01
CA GLY A 172 10.61 -10.68 3.20
C GLY A 172 11.40 -10.59 4.50
N ARG A 173 12.33 -9.62 4.55
CA ARG A 173 13.35 -9.51 5.59
C ARG A 173 12.75 -9.40 7.00
N SER A 174 13.14 -10.33 7.88
CA SER A 174 12.79 -10.30 9.32
C SER A 174 13.64 -9.33 10.12
#